data_AF-A0A1J9Q3U7-F1
#
_entry.id   AF-A0A1J9Q3U7-F1
#
_cell.length_a   1.000
_cell.length_b   1.000
_cell.length_c   1.000
_cell.angle_alpha   90.00
_cell.angle_beta   90.00
_cell.angle_gamma   90.00
#
_symmetry.space_group_name_H-M   'P 1'
#
loop_
_entity.id
_entity.type
_entity.pdbx_description
1 polymer ?
#
loop_
_entity_poly.entity_id
_entity_poly.type
_entity_poly.pdbx_seq_one_letter_code
_entity_poly.pdbx_strand_id
1 'polypeptide(L)'
;MDSSSSSRRPAHPPSRAEKINEPRCTPASAEKYAIAVSEVWKNERGQYSDLRPQVTPYDRIKAEGLLATISAKRYQQVATALGAAPVDGWRPAFHQWLLTFRAGATEYTRARGSVAPAFEEFTRDLERSKARLHDREEELEWREGRLHDREVEMDDWEAELEEREADCEQRELLVRQQHERQHRGPNQIGPPPRVSRASTIDNFRRSIPIRH
;
A
#
# COMPACT_ATOMS: atom_id res chain seq x y z
N MET A 1 -42.12 17.13 68.84
CA MET A 1 -41.18 16.13 68.31
C MET A 1 -42.01 15.14 67.54
N ASP A 2 -41.93 15.18 66.22
CA ASP A 2 -42.04 14.03 65.29
C ASP A 2 -42.03 14.55 63.85
N SER A 3 -40.84 14.41 63.26
CA SER A 3 -40.54 13.92 61.91
C SER A 3 -41.63 13.92 60.84
N SER A 4 -41.36 14.59 59.70
CA SER A 4 -41.37 14.01 58.33
C SER A 4 -41.26 15.14 57.30
N SER A 5 -40.07 15.49 56.81
CA SER A 5 -39.38 14.88 55.65
C SER A 5 -40.26 14.69 54.41
N SER A 6 -40.13 15.60 53.44
CA SER A 6 -40.38 15.26 52.02
C SER A 6 -39.53 16.14 51.11
N SER A 7 -38.23 15.87 51.08
CA SER A 7 -37.32 16.39 50.05
C SER A 7 -37.36 15.42 48.86
N ARG A 8 -38.11 15.79 47.82
CA ARG A 8 -38.16 15.05 46.55
C ARG A 8 -36.86 15.32 45.79
N ARG A 9 -35.91 14.38 45.84
CA ARG A 9 -34.84 14.29 44.83
C ARG A 9 -35.40 13.62 43.58
N PRO A 10 -35.18 14.16 42.38
CA PRO A 10 -35.48 13.45 41.15
C PRO A 10 -34.52 12.26 41.01
N ALA A 11 -35.09 11.10 40.70
CA ALA A 11 -34.36 9.88 40.42
C ALA A 11 -33.47 10.08 39.20
N HIS A 12 -32.15 10.03 39.39
CA HIS A 12 -31.24 9.80 38.28
C HIS A 12 -31.45 8.36 37.78
N PRO A 13 -31.57 8.13 36.46
CA PRO A 13 -31.53 6.78 35.93
C PRO A 13 -30.15 6.18 36.22
N PRO A 14 -30.05 4.90 36.63
CA PRO A 14 -28.76 4.23 36.64
C PRO A 14 -28.31 4.08 35.19
N SER A 15 -27.49 5.02 34.71
CA SER A 15 -26.63 4.80 33.55
C SER A 15 -25.55 3.79 33.95
N ARG A 16 -25.98 2.55 34.16
CA ARG A 16 -25.11 1.38 34.17
C ARG A 16 -24.71 1.20 32.72
N ALA A 17 -23.72 1.98 32.30
CA ALA A 17 -22.84 1.56 31.23
C ALA A 17 -22.35 0.19 31.66
N GLU A 18 -22.94 -0.85 31.08
CA GLU A 18 -22.31 -2.14 31.00
C GLU A 18 -20.98 -1.86 30.33
N LYS A 19 -19.94 -1.66 31.15
CA LYS A 19 -18.56 -1.86 30.74
C LYS A 19 -18.57 -3.29 30.27
N ILE A 20 -18.77 -3.46 28.97
CA ILE A 20 -18.46 -4.67 28.23
C ILE A 20 -17.10 -5.04 28.78
N ASN A 21 -17.07 -6.11 29.59
CA ASN A 21 -15.85 -6.59 30.18
C ASN A 21 -14.99 -6.97 29.00
N GLU A 22 -14.11 -6.06 28.57
CA GLU A 22 -13.07 -6.38 27.62
C GLU A 22 -12.41 -7.64 28.16
N PRO A 23 -12.36 -8.73 27.36
CA PRO A 23 -11.83 -9.99 27.83
C PRO A 23 -10.37 -9.77 28.21
N ARG A 24 -10.14 -9.50 29.49
CA ARG A 24 -8.81 -9.28 30.02
C ARG A 24 -8.02 -10.55 29.80
N CYS A 25 -6.93 -10.44 29.05
CA CYS A 25 -6.06 -11.56 28.79
C CYS A 25 -5.43 -12.02 30.10
N THR A 26 -5.92 -13.12 30.68
CA THR A 26 -5.28 -13.69 31.88
C THR A 26 -3.93 -14.32 31.50
N PRO A 27 -2.99 -14.49 32.45
CA PRO A 27 -1.71 -15.15 32.18
C PRO A 27 -1.89 -16.54 31.56
N ALA A 28 -2.86 -17.32 32.05
CA ALA A 28 -3.20 -18.62 31.50
C ALA A 28 -3.75 -18.55 30.06
N SER A 29 -4.34 -17.43 29.66
CA SER A 29 -4.80 -17.20 28.28
C SER A 29 -3.62 -16.86 27.37
N ALA A 30 -2.70 -16.00 27.82
CA ALA A 30 -1.50 -15.64 27.07
C ALA A 30 -0.60 -16.87 26.80
N GLU A 31 -0.45 -17.76 27.78
CA GLU A 31 0.24 -19.05 27.59
C GLU A 31 -0.41 -19.90 26.51
N LYS A 32 -1.74 -20.05 26.57
CA LYS A 32 -2.51 -20.82 25.58
C LYS A 32 -2.34 -20.25 24.18
N TYR A 33 -2.39 -18.93 24.03
CA TYR A 33 -2.24 -18.27 22.74
C TYR A 33 -0.81 -18.39 22.21
N ALA A 34 0.21 -18.24 23.06
CA ALA A 34 1.60 -18.45 22.67
C ALA A 34 1.83 -19.88 22.17
N ILE A 35 1.27 -20.88 22.86
CA ILE A 35 1.35 -22.29 22.46
C ILE A 35 0.55 -22.54 21.17
N ALA A 36 -0.63 -21.95 21.01
CA ALA A 36 -1.42 -22.11 19.79
C ALA A 36 -0.70 -21.49 18.57
N VAL A 37 -0.17 -20.27 18.71
CA VAL A 37 0.70 -19.64 17.70
C VAL A 37 1.88 -20.55 17.41
N SER A 38 2.42 -21.19 18.46
CA SER A 38 3.60 -22.02 18.31
C SER A 38 3.37 -23.38 17.69
N GLU A 39 2.17 -23.91 17.77
CA GLU A 39 1.77 -25.10 17.03
C GLU A 39 1.54 -24.72 15.57
N VAL A 40 0.89 -23.59 15.29
CA VAL A 40 0.59 -23.17 13.91
C VAL A 40 1.83 -22.90 13.05
N TRP A 41 2.87 -22.22 13.59
CA TRP A 41 4.07 -21.84 12.80
C TRP A 41 5.13 -22.95 12.62
N LYS A 42 5.23 -23.92 13.54
CA LYS A 42 6.31 -24.93 13.68
C LYS A 42 5.80 -26.32 13.29
N ASN A 43 4.49 -26.49 13.12
CA ASN A 43 3.95 -27.76 12.65
C ASN A 43 4.35 -28.00 11.19
N GLU A 44 5.35 -28.87 11.02
CA GLU A 44 5.85 -29.33 9.72
C GLU A 44 4.89 -30.30 9.03
N ARG A 45 3.92 -30.86 9.76
CA ARG A 45 2.95 -31.84 9.23
C ARG A 45 1.85 -31.19 8.38
N GLY A 46 1.87 -29.87 8.22
CA GLY A 46 0.95 -29.13 7.35
C GLY A 46 -0.49 -28.99 7.88
N GLN A 47 -0.81 -29.50 9.07
CA GLN A 47 -2.17 -29.49 9.63
C GLN A 47 -2.74 -28.07 9.83
N TYR A 48 -1.88 -27.05 9.87
CA TYR A 48 -2.25 -25.65 10.05
C TYR A 48 -1.77 -24.76 8.89
N SER A 49 -1.57 -25.32 7.70
CA SER A 49 -1.11 -24.59 6.51
C SER A 49 -1.89 -23.29 6.27
N ASP A 50 -3.20 -23.33 6.50
CA ASP A 50 -4.10 -22.22 6.20
C ASP A 50 -4.11 -21.12 7.27
N LEU A 51 -3.64 -21.45 8.48
CA LEU A 51 -3.51 -20.51 9.59
C LEU A 51 -2.12 -19.87 9.61
N ARG A 52 -1.11 -20.54 9.06
CA ARG A 52 0.28 -20.08 9.04
C ARG A 52 0.47 -18.67 8.45
N PRO A 53 -0.22 -18.26 7.36
CA PRO A 53 -0.12 -16.90 6.82
C PRO A 53 -0.65 -15.82 7.76
N GLN A 54 -1.50 -16.17 8.74
CA GLN A 54 -2.08 -15.21 9.69
C GLN A 54 -1.10 -14.86 10.83
N VAL A 55 -0.07 -15.68 11.03
CA VAL A 55 0.95 -15.51 12.07
C VAL A 55 2.08 -14.62 11.56
N THR A 56 2.10 -13.38 12.06
CA THR A 56 3.11 -12.37 11.69
C THR A 56 4.43 -12.60 12.42
N PRO A 57 5.56 -12.07 11.91
CA PRO A 57 6.85 -12.12 12.63
C PRO A 57 6.79 -11.56 14.06
N TYR A 58 5.89 -10.61 14.33
CA TYR A 58 5.64 -10.09 15.67
C TYR A 58 5.06 -11.17 16.60
N ASP A 59 4.01 -11.88 16.16
CA ASP A 59 3.35 -12.92 16.96
C ASP A 59 4.32 -14.04 17.33
N ARG A 60 5.22 -14.34 16.37
CA ARG A 60 6.30 -15.32 16.46
C ARG A 60 7.26 -15.00 17.61
N ILE A 61 7.95 -13.87 17.52
CA ILE A 61 8.92 -13.43 18.54
C ILE A 61 8.26 -13.37 19.92
N LYS A 62 7.02 -12.87 19.96
CA LYS A 62 6.27 -12.77 21.21
C LYS A 62 5.90 -14.13 21.81
N ALA A 63 5.46 -15.08 20.98
CA ALA A 63 5.19 -16.43 21.41
C ALA A 63 6.47 -17.08 21.95
N GLU A 64 7.59 -16.94 21.25
CA GLU A 64 8.91 -17.42 21.71
C GLU A 64 9.31 -16.89 23.08
N GLY A 65 9.20 -15.58 23.30
CA GLY A 65 9.49 -14.96 24.59
C GLY A 65 8.61 -15.50 25.73
N LEU A 66 7.32 -15.76 25.45
CA LEU A 66 6.43 -16.37 26.45
C LEU A 66 6.72 -17.85 26.67
N LEU A 67 6.97 -18.61 25.61
CA LEU A 67 7.31 -20.04 25.67
C LEU A 67 8.56 -20.30 26.50
N ALA A 68 9.56 -19.42 26.45
CA ALA A 68 10.75 -19.50 27.28
C ALA A 68 10.43 -19.49 28.79
N THR A 69 9.28 -18.95 29.19
CA THR A 69 8.82 -18.89 30.58
C THR A 69 7.87 -20.03 30.98
N ILE A 70 7.44 -20.85 30.02
CA ILE A 70 6.48 -21.93 30.23
C ILE A 70 7.25 -23.24 30.42
N SER A 71 6.91 -24.01 31.45
CA SER A 71 7.52 -25.33 31.65
C SER A 71 7.18 -26.29 30.52
N ALA A 72 8.09 -27.20 30.16
CA ALA A 72 7.87 -28.21 29.14
C ALA A 72 6.61 -29.07 29.41
N LYS A 73 6.35 -29.41 30.69
CA LYS A 73 5.14 -30.13 31.10
C LYS A 73 3.88 -29.35 30.77
N ARG A 74 3.87 -28.05 31.09
CA ARG A 74 2.72 -27.16 30.80
C ARG A 74 2.52 -27.01 29.30
N TYR A 75 3.60 -26.85 28.53
CA TYR A 75 3.56 -26.81 27.07
C TYR A 75 2.87 -28.06 26.52
N GLN A 76 3.35 -29.25 26.89
CA GLN A 76 2.81 -30.53 26.41
C GLN A 76 1.34 -30.71 26.76
N GLN A 77 0.92 -30.34 27.98
CA GLN A 77 -0.49 -30.42 28.38
C GLN A 77 -1.39 -29.58 27.48
N VAL A 78 -1.00 -28.33 27.21
CA VAL A 78 -1.80 -27.44 26.38
C VAL A 78 -1.74 -27.85 24.91
N ALA A 79 -0.55 -28.19 24.38
CA ALA A 79 -0.38 -28.66 23.01
C ALA A 79 -1.19 -29.94 22.73
N THR A 80 -1.24 -30.87 23.70
CA THR A 80 -2.06 -32.09 23.59
C THR A 80 -3.56 -31.76 23.58
N ALA A 81 -4.01 -30.89 24.49
CA ALA A 81 -5.41 -30.48 24.54
C ALA A 81 -5.83 -29.74 23.25
N LEU A 82 -4.92 -28.95 22.69
CA LEU A 82 -5.07 -28.29 21.42
C LEU A 82 -5.16 -29.31 20.26
N GLY A 83 -4.21 -30.26 20.16
CA GLY A 83 -4.21 -31.28 19.11
C GLY A 83 -5.42 -32.23 19.15
N ALA A 84 -6.10 -32.36 20.29
CA ALA A 84 -7.33 -33.13 20.42
C ALA A 84 -8.58 -32.39 19.89
N ALA A 85 -8.52 -31.07 19.72
CA ALA A 85 -9.64 -30.28 19.21
C ALA A 85 -9.65 -30.24 17.67
N PRO A 86 -10.82 -30.38 17.02
CA PRO A 86 -10.91 -30.38 15.55
C PRO A 86 -10.47 -29.04 14.96
N VAL A 87 -9.61 -29.08 13.94
CA VAL A 87 -8.98 -27.90 13.31
C VAL A 87 -10.01 -26.92 12.73
N ASP A 88 -11.15 -27.41 12.25
CA ASP A 88 -12.22 -26.54 11.72
C ASP A 88 -12.79 -25.58 12.77
N GLY A 89 -12.81 -26.00 14.03
CA GLY A 89 -13.23 -25.16 15.16
C GLY A 89 -12.20 -24.07 15.51
N TRP A 90 -10.96 -24.21 15.05
CA TRP A 90 -9.89 -23.28 15.37
C TRP A 90 -9.91 -22.04 14.52
N ARG A 91 -10.21 -22.14 13.22
CA ARG A 91 -10.11 -20.99 12.30
C ARG A 91 -10.74 -19.69 12.83
N PRO A 92 -12.02 -19.67 13.24
CA PRO A 92 -12.63 -18.45 13.76
C PRO A 92 -12.07 -18.05 15.14
N ALA A 93 -11.76 -19.02 15.99
CA ALA A 93 -11.23 -18.77 17.34
C ALA A 93 -9.79 -18.25 17.31
N PHE A 94 -8.97 -18.74 16.39
CA PHE A 94 -7.54 -18.42 16.26
C PHE A 94 -7.33 -16.96 15.89
N HIS A 95 -8.18 -16.41 15.01
CA HIS A 95 -8.13 -15.00 14.68
C HIS A 95 -8.41 -14.13 15.92
N GLN A 96 -9.43 -14.48 16.70
CA GLN A 96 -9.76 -13.80 17.95
C GLN A 96 -8.65 -13.96 19.01
N TRP A 97 -8.03 -15.14 19.08
CA TRP A 97 -6.88 -15.40 19.94
C TRP A 97 -5.69 -14.54 19.55
N LEU A 98 -5.37 -14.40 18.27
CA LEU A 98 -4.31 -13.51 17.78
C LEU A 98 -4.59 -12.05 18.13
N LEU A 99 -5.80 -11.56 17.91
CA LEU A 99 -6.18 -10.19 18.28
C LEU A 99 -6.02 -9.95 19.79
N THR A 100 -6.51 -10.88 20.60
CA THR A 100 -6.39 -10.81 22.06
C THR A 100 -4.94 -10.95 22.52
N PHE A 101 -4.18 -11.82 21.88
CA PHE A 101 -2.77 -12.02 22.14
C PHE A 101 -2.00 -10.73 21.84
N ARG A 102 -2.23 -10.09 20.70
CA ARG A 102 -1.63 -8.80 20.32
C ARG A 102 -2.06 -7.66 21.27
N ALA A 103 -3.33 -7.57 21.62
CA ALA A 103 -3.83 -6.54 22.53
C ALA A 103 -3.31 -6.70 23.97
N GLY A 104 -3.23 -7.93 24.49
CA GLY A 104 -2.70 -8.23 25.82
C GLY A 104 -1.18 -8.01 25.96
N ALA A 105 -0.49 -7.56 24.90
CA ALA A 105 0.95 -7.28 24.89
C ALA A 105 1.39 -6.19 25.86
N THR A 106 0.52 -5.23 26.17
CA THR A 106 0.94 -4.01 26.85
C THR A 106 0.98 -4.15 28.36
N GLU A 107 0.27 -5.14 28.94
CA GLU A 107 0.17 -5.30 30.39
C GLU A 107 1.11 -6.37 30.97
N TYR A 108 1.28 -7.53 30.32
CA TYR A 108 1.98 -8.66 30.95
C TYR A 108 3.51 -8.62 30.81
N THR A 109 4.05 -8.06 29.73
CA THR A 109 5.50 -7.95 29.49
C THR A 109 6.15 -6.91 30.41
N ARG A 110 5.43 -5.84 30.76
CA ARG A 110 5.90 -4.78 31.65
C ARG A 110 6.12 -5.28 33.10
N ALA A 111 5.36 -6.29 33.52
CA ALA A 111 5.42 -6.81 34.90
C ALA A 111 6.53 -7.85 35.14
N ARG A 112 7.08 -8.50 34.10
CA ARG A 112 7.96 -9.68 34.26
C ARG A 112 9.43 -9.46 33.90
N GLY A 113 9.83 -8.23 33.53
CA GLY A 113 11.22 -7.76 33.50
C GLY A 113 12.23 -8.45 32.55
N SER A 114 11.90 -9.60 31.95
CA SER A 114 12.88 -10.47 31.28
C SER A 114 12.72 -10.58 29.76
N VAL A 115 11.59 -10.14 29.19
CA VAL A 115 11.32 -10.21 27.73
C VAL A 115 11.37 -8.83 27.07
N ALA A 116 11.46 -7.76 27.88
CA ALA A 116 11.49 -6.38 27.41
C ALA A 116 12.67 -6.04 26.47
N PRO A 117 13.92 -6.50 26.69
CA PRO A 117 15.06 -6.03 25.89
C PRO A 117 14.98 -6.46 24.42
N ALA A 118 14.69 -7.74 24.15
CA ALA A 118 14.61 -8.26 22.77
C ALA A 118 13.40 -7.70 22.01
N PHE A 119 12.31 -7.40 22.73
CA PHE A 119 11.13 -6.79 22.14
C PHE A 119 11.34 -5.30 21.81
N GLU A 120 12.00 -4.56 22.69
CA GLU A 120 12.39 -3.17 22.44
C GLU A 120 13.39 -3.07 21.30
N GLU A 121 14.34 -4.00 21.22
CA GLU A 121 15.29 -4.10 20.10
C GLU A 121 14.57 -4.36 18.78
N PHE A 122 13.65 -5.34 18.73
CA PHE A 122 12.84 -5.60 17.54
C PHE A 122 11.99 -4.37 17.13
N THR A 123 11.40 -3.68 18.10
CA THR A 123 10.60 -2.47 17.84
C THR A 123 11.48 -1.37 17.26
N ARG A 124 12.68 -1.17 17.82
CA ARG A 124 13.67 -0.22 17.33
C ARG A 124 14.17 -0.56 15.93
N ASP A 125 14.40 -1.84 15.65
CA ASP A 125 14.80 -2.33 14.33
C ASP A 125 13.69 -2.10 13.30
N LEU A 126 12.44 -2.34 13.68
CA LEU A 126 11.27 -2.07 12.85
C LEU A 126 11.15 -0.56 12.56
N GLU A 127 11.32 0.30 13.55
CA GLU A 127 11.32 1.76 13.38
C GLU A 127 12.46 2.22 12.48
N ARG A 128 13.69 1.70 12.67
CA ARG A 128 14.82 1.97 11.75
C ARG A 128 14.55 1.48 10.34
N SER A 129 13.89 0.33 10.17
CA SER A 129 13.51 -0.17 8.85
C SER A 129 12.48 0.74 8.19
N LYS A 130 11.49 1.23 8.95
CA LYS A 130 10.49 2.17 8.44
C LYS A 130 11.12 3.50 8.03
N ALA A 131 12.01 4.05 8.84
CA ALA A 131 12.73 5.28 8.50
C ALA A 131 13.52 5.12 7.18
N ARG A 132 14.28 4.01 7.04
CA ARG A 132 15.01 3.71 5.80
C ARG A 132 14.10 3.56 4.57
N LEU A 133 12.90 3.02 4.74
CA LEU A 133 11.93 2.91 3.65
C LEU A 133 11.40 4.30 3.26
N HIS A 134 11.13 5.17 4.23
CA HIS A 134 10.70 6.54 3.99
C HIS A 134 11.78 7.35 3.25
N ASP A 135 13.03 7.28 3.71
CA ASP A 135 14.16 7.95 3.03
C ASP A 135 14.30 7.46 1.57
N ARG A 136 14.05 6.17 1.33
CA ARG A 136 14.11 5.58 0.00
C ARG A 136 12.95 6.02 -0.89
N GLU A 137 11.77 6.21 -0.31
CA GLU A 137 10.59 6.71 -1.01
C GLU A 137 10.80 8.16 -1.46
N GLU A 138 11.30 9.03 -0.57
CA GLU A 138 11.68 10.41 -0.91
C GLU A 138 12.75 10.45 -2.00
N GLU A 139 13.77 9.58 -1.95
CA GLU A 139 14.80 9.49 -2.99
C GLU A 139 14.21 9.10 -4.35
N LEU A 140 13.24 8.19 -4.38
CA LEU A 140 12.57 7.77 -5.60
C LEU A 140 11.70 8.87 -6.18
N GLU A 141 10.92 9.56 -5.36
CA GLU A 141 10.10 10.72 -5.77
C GLU A 141 10.98 11.82 -6.37
N TRP A 142 12.12 12.13 -5.74
CA TRP A 142 13.09 13.08 -6.29
C TRP A 142 13.65 12.65 -7.65
N ARG A 143 13.97 11.36 -7.82
CA ARG A 143 14.47 10.83 -9.09
C ARG A 143 13.40 10.87 -10.18
N GLU A 144 12.16 10.58 -9.83
CA GLU A 144 11.02 10.63 -10.75
C GLU A 144 10.81 12.05 -11.26
N GLY A 145 10.80 13.05 -10.37
CA GLY A 145 10.73 14.46 -10.76
C GLY A 145 11.84 14.86 -11.73
N ARG A 146 13.09 14.44 -11.44
CA ARG A 146 14.23 14.70 -12.35
C ARG A 146 14.13 14.01 -13.71
N LEU A 147 13.52 12.84 -13.77
CA LEU A 147 13.29 12.16 -15.05
C LEU A 147 12.23 12.88 -15.86
N HIS A 148 11.16 13.33 -15.20
CA HIS A 148 10.11 14.12 -15.82
C HIS A 148 10.64 15.45 -16.38
N ASP A 149 11.45 16.19 -15.63
CA ASP A 149 12.08 17.42 -16.11
C ASP A 149 12.92 17.18 -17.38
N ARG A 150 13.64 16.05 -17.41
CA ARG A 150 14.48 15.67 -18.56
C ARG A 150 13.64 15.23 -19.76
N GLU A 151 12.51 14.58 -19.53
CA GLU A 151 11.55 14.21 -20.58
C GLU A 151 10.99 15.47 -21.25
N VAL A 152 10.54 16.45 -20.46
CA VAL A 152 10.09 17.76 -20.96
C VAL A 152 11.19 18.45 -21.76
N GLU A 153 12.44 18.45 -21.26
CA GLU A 153 13.56 19.04 -22.00
C GLU A 153 13.77 18.35 -23.36
N MET A 154 13.69 17.03 -23.43
CA MET A 154 13.83 16.30 -24.69
C MET A 154 12.70 16.62 -25.67
N ASP A 155 11.46 16.71 -25.19
CA ASP A 155 10.31 17.07 -26.02
C ASP A 155 10.47 18.48 -26.60
N ASP A 156 10.97 19.43 -25.82
CA ASP A 156 11.28 20.79 -26.28
C ASP A 156 12.37 20.78 -27.38
N TRP A 157 13.44 20.00 -27.18
CA TRP A 157 14.50 19.82 -28.18
C TRP A 157 14.00 19.16 -29.47
N GLU A 158 13.09 18.19 -29.36
CA GLU A 158 12.48 17.52 -30.52
C GLU A 158 11.63 18.51 -31.33
N ALA A 159 10.81 19.32 -30.66
CA ALA A 159 10.02 20.36 -31.31
C ALA A 159 10.89 21.42 -32.02
N GLU A 160 12.00 21.84 -31.41
CA GLU A 160 12.94 22.78 -32.05
C GLU A 160 13.60 22.17 -33.30
N LEU A 161 13.95 20.88 -33.25
CA LEU A 161 14.51 20.17 -34.39
C LEU A 161 13.51 20.05 -35.54
N GLU A 162 12.24 19.74 -35.26
CA GLU A 162 11.18 19.69 -36.26
C GLU A 162 10.97 21.06 -36.93
N GLU A 163 10.97 22.16 -36.17
CA GLU A 163 10.85 23.52 -36.72
C GLU A 163 12.01 23.85 -37.66
N ARG A 164 13.24 23.50 -37.26
CA ARG A 164 14.43 23.73 -38.07
C ARG A 164 14.44 22.89 -39.34
N GLU A 165 13.97 21.65 -39.28
CA GLU A 165 13.83 20.79 -40.46
C GLU A 165 12.83 21.41 -41.45
N ALA A 166 11.68 21.88 -40.97
CA ALA A 166 10.68 22.54 -41.81
C ALA A 166 11.21 23.83 -42.49
N ASP A 167 11.98 24.66 -41.78
CA ASP A 167 12.63 25.86 -42.39
C ASP A 167 13.65 25.45 -43.47
N CYS A 168 14.44 24.40 -43.22
CA CYS A 168 15.37 23.85 -44.21
C CYS A 168 14.63 23.36 -45.47
N GLU A 169 13.56 22.57 -45.33
CA GLU A 169 12.74 22.11 -46.45
C GLU A 169 12.13 23.28 -47.24
N GLN A 170 11.62 24.30 -46.54
CA GLN A 170 11.05 25.48 -47.17
C GLN A 170 12.10 26.23 -48.00
N ARG A 171 13.30 26.42 -47.46
CA ARG A 171 14.41 27.06 -48.19
C ARG A 171 14.84 26.25 -49.40
N GLU A 172 14.93 24.94 -49.28
CA GLU A 172 15.23 24.06 -50.42
C GLU A 172 14.20 24.19 -51.54
N LEU A 173 12.91 24.20 -51.20
CA LEU A 173 11.84 24.38 -52.18
C LEU A 173 11.94 25.74 -52.89
N LEU A 174 12.26 26.81 -52.17
CA LEU A 174 12.47 28.13 -52.75
C LEU A 174 13.67 28.14 -53.71
N VAL A 175 14.78 27.52 -53.33
CA VAL A 175 15.97 27.40 -54.20
C VAL A 175 15.64 26.60 -55.46
N ARG A 176 14.93 25.46 -55.35
CA ARG A 176 14.49 24.66 -56.50
C ARG A 176 13.58 25.48 -57.44
N GLN A 177 12.60 26.20 -56.89
CA GLN A 177 11.72 27.05 -57.69
C GLN A 177 12.48 28.19 -58.40
N GLN A 178 13.46 28.81 -57.75
CA GLN A 178 14.29 29.83 -58.38
C GLN A 178 15.14 29.24 -59.51
N HIS A 179 15.74 28.07 -59.30
CA HIS A 179 16.51 27.35 -60.30
C HIS A 179 15.63 27.01 -61.52
N GLU A 180 14.43 26.45 -61.30
CA GLU A 180 13.48 26.17 -62.38
C GLU A 180 13.09 27.44 -63.16
N ARG A 181 12.88 28.58 -62.48
CA ARG A 181 12.59 29.85 -63.14
C ARG A 181 13.74 30.35 -64.01
N GLN A 182 14.99 30.15 -63.57
CA GLN A 182 16.18 30.54 -64.35
C GLN A 182 16.44 29.61 -65.55
N HIS A 183 16.16 28.31 -65.41
CA HIS A 183 16.37 27.32 -66.47
C HIS A 183 15.18 27.17 -67.44
N ARG A 184 13.99 27.66 -67.09
CA ARG A 184 12.85 27.80 -68.01
C ARG A 184 13.13 28.99 -68.96
N GLY A 185 13.87 28.73 -70.03
CA GLY A 185 14.19 29.74 -71.05
C GLY A 185 12.95 30.39 -71.69
N PRO A 186 13.09 31.58 -72.31
CA PRO A 186 11.97 32.41 -72.81
C PRO A 186 11.14 31.82 -73.96
N ASN A 187 11.40 30.58 -74.40
CA ASN A 187 10.83 29.99 -75.63
C ASN A 187 9.65 29.02 -75.43
N GLN A 188 8.95 29.07 -74.30
CA GLN A 188 7.71 28.29 -74.08
C GLN A 188 6.53 29.12 -73.53
N ILE A 189 6.33 30.33 -74.04
CA ILE A 189 5.01 30.99 -73.95
C ILE A 189 4.09 30.34 -74.99
N GLY A 190 3.69 29.10 -74.73
CA GLY A 190 2.49 28.55 -75.35
C GLY A 190 1.26 29.32 -74.83
N PRO A 191 0.23 29.54 -75.65
CA PRO A 191 -0.94 30.30 -75.25
C PRO A 191 -1.57 29.70 -73.98
N PRO A 192 -2.12 30.52 -73.07
CA PRO A 192 -2.65 30.05 -71.80
C PRO A 192 -3.72 28.97 -72.06
N PRO A 193 -3.67 27.83 -71.35
CA PRO A 193 -4.70 26.82 -71.46
C PRO A 193 -6.03 27.46 -71.03
N ARG A 194 -7.04 27.37 -71.91
CA ARG A 194 -8.40 27.81 -71.62
C ARG A 194 -8.86 27.10 -70.35
N VAL A 195 -9.05 27.88 -69.29
CA VAL A 195 -9.62 27.44 -68.02
C VAL A 195 -11.07 27.01 -68.30
N SER A 196 -11.29 25.73 -68.50
CA SER A 196 -12.64 25.17 -68.47
C SER A 196 -13.04 25.12 -67.00
N ARG A 197 -13.89 26.08 -66.60
CA ARG A 197 -14.67 26.02 -65.37
C ARG A 197 -15.48 24.72 -65.40
N ALA A 198 -15.00 23.70 -64.72
CA ALA A 198 -15.79 22.56 -64.30
C ALA A 198 -15.79 22.56 -62.77
N SER A 199 -16.97 22.78 -62.22
CA SER A 199 -17.33 22.45 -60.84
C SER A 199 -16.81 21.06 -60.48
N THR A 200 -16.43 20.82 -59.22
CA THR A 200 -17.27 20.08 -58.26
C THR A 200 -16.55 19.84 -56.93
N ILE A 201 -17.36 19.86 -55.85
CA ILE A 201 -17.28 19.02 -54.63
C ILE A 201 -16.09 19.35 -53.71
N ASP A 202 -16.29 20.05 -52.59
CA ASP A 202 -16.98 19.67 -51.36
C ASP A 202 -16.37 18.42 -50.65
N ASN A 203 -16.31 18.49 -49.33
CA ASN A 203 -15.70 17.54 -48.37
C ASN A 203 -14.20 17.74 -48.05
N PHE A 204 -13.87 18.23 -46.85
CA PHE A 204 -13.80 17.35 -45.67
C PHE A 204 -13.45 18.16 -44.40
N ARG A 205 -14.45 18.30 -43.52
CA ARG A 205 -14.30 18.49 -42.07
C ARG A 205 -13.69 17.22 -41.47
N ARG A 206 -12.55 17.31 -40.78
CA ARG A 206 -12.12 16.42 -39.66
C ARG A 206 -11.32 17.30 -38.70
N SER A 207 -11.89 17.79 -37.61
CA SER A 207 -12.03 17.09 -36.31
C SER A 207 -10.70 16.53 -35.80
N ILE A 208 -10.01 17.32 -34.98
CA ILE A 208 -8.89 16.89 -34.13
C ILE A 208 -9.49 16.59 -32.73
N PRO A 209 -9.27 15.41 -32.13
CA PRO A 209 -9.65 15.16 -30.75
C PRO A 209 -8.56 15.64 -29.78
N ILE A 210 -9.01 16.30 -28.72
CA ILE A 210 -8.25 16.63 -27.51
C ILE A 210 -8.09 15.33 -26.71
N ARG A 211 -6.86 14.99 -26.29
CA ARG A 211 -6.62 13.96 -25.26
C ARG A 211 -6.42 14.65 -23.91
N HIS A 212 -7.12 14.11 -22.92
CA HIS A 212 -6.93 14.34 -21.49
C HIS A 212 -5.81 13.46 -20.95
#